data_AF-C9RGW9-F1
#
_entry.id   AF-C9RGW9-F1
#
_cell.length_a   1.000
_cell.length_b   1.000
_cell.length_c   1.000
_cell.angle_alpha   90.00
_cell.angle_beta   90.00
_cell.angle_gamma   90.00
#
_symmetry.space_group_name_H-M   'P 1'
#
loop_
_entity.id
_entity.type
_entity.pdbx_description
1 polymer ?
#
loop_
_entity_poly.entity_id
_entity_poly.type
_entity_poly.pdbx_seq_one_letter_code
_entity_poly.pdbx_strand_id
1 'polypeptide(L)'
;MYKVIIPIFLIFGIISTISGYMLSDPIIVANKSTPDYEMAKILMENLYSSREVIIEGDNVSLIAKDIYYIPAANKLTLNDGNKDIIVEFSKIGNSVKYEDIECIEHLNLKKGEEIKLFNRSYIVDDISSDEVILKEKDGKEVITNESFTYDNYKVVVDLVSADLNMIVVDIYKDGRDIDRPKIKKGELYYTKDGDLGIEYINCTKEGKSYKFTFKVFSTLKLKEGQPYPLDSRFIVREVRDDEIKLEYKDLSRIKNEIDLFNYSIAPEKILDDYVLFKVIKRYSKTYKVENECYLGSGIYALKSGDKVDVYYKGRKLKNKEKIYLGSSEIVGSNILKENRDIVLIGGPTVNKILRELEKSGVLKINITDSYPGKRKGLILKLKNPYSNGNIYILAGSDRWGTMASVLAFLSKYNGENKLEVEWINGSVKIT
;
A
#
# COMPACT_ATOMS: atom_id res chain seq x y z
N MET A 1 60.70 -42.55 -1.59
CA MET A 1 60.33 -41.57 -0.55
C MET A 1 59.65 -40.39 -1.25
N TYR A 2 58.48 -40.00 -0.75
CA TYR A 2 57.36 -39.47 -1.54
C TYR A 2 57.57 -38.07 -2.14
N LYS A 3 57.29 -37.95 -3.45
CA LYS A 3 57.00 -36.68 -4.13
C LYS A 3 55.63 -36.21 -3.65
N VAL A 4 55.59 -35.09 -2.92
CA VAL A 4 54.33 -34.42 -2.57
C VAL A 4 53.93 -33.55 -3.77
N ILE A 5 52.92 -34.02 -4.50
CA ILE A 5 52.20 -33.25 -5.51
C ILE A 5 51.26 -32.33 -4.73
N ILE A 6 51.51 -31.02 -4.77
CA ILE A 6 50.57 -30.01 -4.29
C ILE A 6 49.54 -29.80 -5.41
N PRO A 7 48.25 -30.14 -5.22
CA PRO A 7 47.26 -29.83 -6.22
C PRO A 7 46.92 -28.33 -6.09
N ILE A 8 47.22 -27.60 -7.17
CA ILE A 8 46.67 -26.27 -7.41
C ILE A 8 45.16 -26.44 -7.58
N PHE A 9 44.40 -26.21 -6.50
CA PHE A 9 42.96 -26.06 -6.57
C PHE A 9 42.66 -24.67 -7.14
N LEU A 10 42.58 -24.61 -8.46
CA LEU A 10 42.07 -23.48 -9.22
C LEU A 10 40.54 -23.48 -9.06
N ILE A 11 40.05 -22.99 -7.92
CA ILE A 11 38.64 -22.71 -7.73
C ILE A 11 38.35 -21.46 -8.58
N PHE A 12 37.90 -21.69 -9.81
CA PHE A 12 37.05 -20.74 -10.53
C PHE A 12 35.76 -20.59 -9.72
N GLY A 13 35.81 -19.75 -8.68
CA GLY A 13 34.64 -19.21 -8.06
C GLY A 13 34.00 -18.28 -9.08
N ILE A 14 33.02 -18.82 -9.80
CA ILE A 14 32.06 -18.02 -10.54
C ILE A 14 31.43 -17.09 -9.49
N ILE A 15 31.92 -15.85 -9.42
CA ILE A 15 31.23 -14.76 -8.77
C ILE A 15 30.01 -14.53 -9.66
N SER A 16 28.96 -15.32 -9.46
CA SER A 16 27.63 -14.94 -9.90
C SER A 16 27.22 -13.80 -8.99
N THR A 17 27.64 -12.58 -9.33
CA THR A 17 26.92 -11.40 -8.87
C THR A 17 25.52 -11.55 -9.44
N ILE A 18 24.58 -12.08 -8.66
CA ILE A 18 23.17 -11.86 -8.91
C ILE A 18 22.96 -10.38 -8.57
N SER A 19 23.40 -9.52 -9.48
CA SER A 19 23.02 -8.14 -9.48
C SER A 19 21.56 -8.13 -9.88
N GLY A 20 20.66 -8.26 -8.91
CA GLY A 20 19.23 -8.02 -9.11
C GLY A 20 19.08 -6.78 -9.97
N TYR A 21 18.54 -6.97 -11.15
CA TYR A 21 18.37 -5.93 -12.13
C TYR A 21 17.29 -4.97 -11.62
N MET A 22 17.59 -3.67 -11.58
CA MET A 22 16.68 -2.65 -11.06
C MET A 22 16.52 -1.55 -12.10
N LEU A 23 15.28 -1.20 -12.45
CA LEU A 23 14.98 0.08 -13.08
C LEU A 23 14.65 1.10 -12.01
N SER A 24 15.57 2.02 -11.77
CA SER A 24 15.24 3.24 -11.02
C SER A 24 14.65 4.27 -11.98
N ASP A 25 13.35 4.53 -11.86
CA ASP A 25 12.63 5.58 -12.60
C ASP A 25 12.84 5.53 -14.14
N PRO A 26 12.44 4.44 -14.83
CA PRO A 26 12.60 4.36 -16.27
C PRO A 26 11.69 5.37 -17.00
N ILE A 27 11.76 5.43 -18.32
CA ILE A 27 10.72 6.07 -19.14
C ILE A 27 9.95 4.99 -19.87
N ILE A 28 8.68 4.81 -19.52
CA ILE A 28 7.80 3.81 -20.16
C ILE A 28 7.07 4.44 -21.33
N VAL A 29 7.17 3.80 -22.50
CA VAL A 29 6.51 4.25 -23.73
C VAL A 29 5.62 3.15 -24.30
N ALA A 30 4.35 3.49 -24.47
CA ALA A 30 3.35 2.67 -25.13
C ALA A 30 2.42 3.53 -25.99
N ASN A 31 1.78 2.92 -26.98
CA ASN A 31 0.79 3.59 -27.81
C ASN A 31 -0.57 3.60 -27.09
N LYS A 32 -1.07 4.79 -26.73
CA LYS A 32 -2.33 4.98 -25.99
C LYS A 32 -3.56 4.40 -26.71
N SER A 33 -3.50 4.25 -28.04
CA SER A 33 -4.59 3.73 -28.86
C SER A 33 -4.57 2.21 -29.04
N THR A 34 -3.64 1.49 -28.40
CA THR A 34 -3.52 0.03 -28.51
C THR A 34 -3.69 -0.65 -27.14
N PRO A 35 -4.00 -1.96 -27.12
CA PRO A 35 -4.08 -2.71 -25.86
C PRO A 35 -2.81 -2.60 -25.02
N ASP A 36 -1.64 -2.41 -25.65
CA ASP A 36 -0.33 -2.29 -24.99
C ASP A 36 -0.28 -1.16 -23.95
N TYR A 37 -1.15 -0.15 -24.07
CA TYR A 37 -1.29 0.90 -23.06
C TYR A 37 -1.77 0.35 -21.71
N GLU A 38 -2.67 -0.63 -21.70
CA GLU A 38 -3.09 -1.28 -20.46
C GLU A 38 -1.96 -2.13 -19.87
N MET A 39 -1.13 -2.77 -20.69
CA MET A 39 0.08 -3.44 -20.22
C MET A 39 1.09 -2.45 -19.64
N ALA A 40 1.21 -1.25 -20.22
CA ALA A 40 2.05 -0.19 -19.66
C ALA A 40 1.59 0.24 -18.27
N LYS A 41 0.27 0.31 -18.03
CA LYS A 41 -0.25 0.61 -16.70
C LYS A 41 0.13 -0.44 -15.66
N ILE A 42 0.25 -1.72 -16.03
CA ILE A 42 0.72 -2.77 -15.12
C ILE A 42 2.16 -2.48 -14.65
N LEU A 43 3.06 -2.10 -15.57
CA LEU A 43 4.41 -1.68 -15.18
C LEU A 43 4.37 -0.40 -14.35
N MET A 44 3.60 0.61 -14.78
CA MET A 44 3.53 1.89 -14.08
C MET A 44 3.04 1.73 -12.64
N GLU A 45 2.07 0.86 -12.42
CA GLU A 45 1.56 0.50 -11.09
C GLU A 45 2.64 -0.05 -10.17
N ASN A 46 3.62 -0.76 -10.71
CA ASN A 46 4.68 -1.40 -9.92
C ASN A 46 5.92 -0.53 -9.73
N LEU A 47 6.11 0.48 -10.58
CA LEU A 47 7.34 1.26 -10.67
C LEU A 47 7.18 2.73 -10.25
N TYR A 48 5.99 3.32 -10.36
CA TYR A 48 5.76 4.72 -10.01
C TYR A 48 4.76 4.89 -8.87
N SER A 49 4.99 5.93 -8.08
CA SER A 49 3.98 6.48 -7.20
C SER A 49 2.75 6.93 -7.99
N SER A 50 1.57 6.77 -7.41
CA SER A 50 0.30 7.11 -8.05
C SER A 50 -0.66 7.84 -7.11
N ARG A 51 -1.61 8.54 -7.72
CA ARG A 51 -2.68 9.26 -7.06
C ARG A 51 -3.99 8.95 -7.76
N GLU A 52 -5.02 8.60 -7.01
CA GLU A 52 -6.38 8.47 -7.50
C GLU A 52 -7.26 9.47 -6.76
N VAL A 53 -8.06 10.22 -7.51
CA VAL A 53 -8.91 11.29 -6.97
C VAL A 53 -10.37 10.85 -7.00
N ILE A 54 -11.05 10.96 -5.87
CA ILE A 54 -12.48 10.70 -5.73
C ILE A 54 -13.17 12.00 -5.34
N ILE A 55 -14.17 12.42 -6.11
CA ILE A 55 -14.91 13.66 -5.93
C ILE A 55 -16.33 13.34 -5.48
N GLU A 56 -16.72 13.83 -4.30
CA GLU A 56 -18.02 13.60 -3.67
C GLU A 56 -18.56 14.92 -3.07
N GLY A 57 -19.38 15.62 -3.86
CA GLY A 57 -19.85 16.96 -3.50
C GLY A 57 -18.68 17.93 -3.36
N ASP A 58 -18.56 18.53 -2.17
CA ASP A 58 -17.47 19.45 -1.80
C ASP A 58 -16.21 18.74 -1.32
N ASN A 59 -16.24 17.42 -1.16
CA ASN A 59 -15.12 16.66 -0.65
C ASN A 59 -14.32 16.02 -1.80
N VAL A 60 -13.01 16.13 -1.71
CA VAL A 60 -12.08 15.41 -2.59
C VAL A 60 -11.21 14.50 -1.76
N SER A 61 -11.30 13.20 -2.02
CA SER A 61 -10.44 12.17 -1.42
C SER A 61 -9.30 11.83 -2.37
N LEU A 62 -8.08 11.90 -1.86
CA LEU A 62 -6.86 11.52 -2.55
C LEU A 62 -6.38 10.18 -2.00
N ILE A 63 -6.45 9.13 -2.82
CA ILE A 63 -5.84 7.84 -2.53
C ILE A 63 -4.44 7.85 -3.13
N ALA A 64 -3.42 7.72 -2.27
CA ALA A 64 -2.03 7.78 -2.65
C ALA A 64 -1.35 6.43 -2.44
N LYS A 65 -0.49 6.09 -3.40
CA LYS A 65 0.49 5.01 -3.32
C LYS A 65 1.85 5.62 -3.62
N ASP A 66 2.73 5.67 -2.64
CA ASP A 66 4.10 6.11 -2.83
C ASP A 66 5.06 4.91 -2.84
N ILE A 67 6.00 4.94 -3.77
CA ILE A 67 7.04 3.91 -3.91
C ILE A 67 8.39 4.59 -3.68
N TYR A 68 9.15 4.06 -2.72
CA TYR A 68 10.49 4.50 -2.38
C TYR A 68 11.46 3.34 -2.51
N TYR A 69 12.71 3.65 -2.84
CA TYR A 69 13.83 2.72 -2.80
C TYR A 69 14.86 3.25 -1.82
N ILE A 70 15.03 2.56 -0.70
CA ILE A 70 15.81 3.07 0.45
C ILE A 70 16.97 2.10 0.73
N PRO A 71 18.23 2.56 0.61
CA PRO A 71 19.37 1.75 1.00
C PRO A 71 19.51 1.72 2.53
N ALA A 72 19.77 0.53 3.09
CA ALA A 72 19.99 0.33 4.52
C ALA A 72 21.13 -0.67 4.73
N ALA A 73 22.06 -0.40 5.64
CA ALA A 73 23.20 -1.30 5.90
C ALA A 73 22.76 -2.54 6.70
N ASN A 74 22.09 -2.30 7.83
CA ASN A 74 21.59 -3.30 8.78
C ASN A 74 20.29 -2.86 9.49
N LYS A 75 19.89 -1.60 9.31
CA LYS A 75 18.70 -1.00 9.91
C LYS A 75 18.02 -0.06 8.92
N LEU A 76 16.75 -0.31 8.66
CA LEU A 76 15.88 0.56 7.89
C LEU A 76 15.00 1.34 8.87
N THR A 77 14.99 2.67 8.75
CA THR A 77 14.12 3.56 9.52
C THR A 77 13.23 4.35 8.59
N LEU A 78 11.92 4.25 8.78
CA LEU A 78 10.91 5.02 8.07
C LEU A 78 10.25 5.98 9.06
N ASN A 79 10.40 7.28 8.84
CA ASN A 79 9.70 8.31 9.60
C ASN A 79 8.50 8.84 8.81
N ASP A 80 7.36 8.96 9.47
CA ASP A 80 6.12 9.50 8.92
C ASP A 80 5.43 10.43 9.93
N GLY A 81 6.01 11.62 10.10
CA GLY A 81 5.48 12.60 11.04
C GLY A 81 5.66 12.12 12.46
N ASN A 82 4.58 11.67 13.09
CA ASN A 82 4.56 11.18 14.47
C ASN A 82 4.76 9.66 14.58
N LYS A 83 5.15 8.99 13.50
CA LYS A 83 5.32 7.54 13.48
C LYS A 83 6.71 7.16 12.98
N ASP A 84 7.34 6.21 13.66
CA ASP A 84 8.54 5.53 13.19
C ASP A 84 8.30 4.04 12.98
N ILE A 85 8.86 3.51 11.89
CA ILE A 85 9.00 2.07 11.67
C ILE A 85 10.48 1.76 11.59
N ILE A 86 10.93 0.86 12.45
CA ILE A 86 12.31 0.43 12.54
C ILE A 86 12.36 -1.06 12.18
N VAL A 87 13.20 -1.41 11.21
CA VAL A 87 13.43 -2.79 10.78
C VAL A 87 14.92 -3.08 10.85
N GLU A 88 15.32 -3.93 11.79
CA GLU A 88 16.70 -4.42 11.92
C GLU A 88 16.83 -5.77 11.22
N PHE A 89 17.95 -5.96 10.54
CA PHE A 89 18.16 -7.14 9.72
C PHE A 89 19.64 -7.47 9.49
N SER A 90 19.89 -8.74 9.16
CA SER A 90 21.16 -9.23 8.67
C SER A 90 21.04 -9.84 7.27
N LYS A 91 22.16 -9.83 6.54
CA LYS A 91 22.29 -10.44 5.21
C LYS A 91 22.68 -11.91 5.36
N ILE A 92 21.93 -12.81 4.72
CA ILE A 92 22.24 -14.24 4.64
C ILE A 92 22.29 -14.64 3.18
N GLY A 93 23.48 -14.64 2.59
CA GLY A 93 23.66 -14.84 1.15
C GLY A 93 22.85 -13.81 0.35
N ASN A 94 21.93 -14.30 -0.49
CA ASN A 94 21.01 -13.48 -1.27
C ASN A 94 19.64 -13.30 -0.62
N SER A 95 19.57 -13.36 0.72
CA SER A 95 18.35 -13.14 1.48
C SER A 95 18.58 -12.23 2.66
N VAL A 96 17.49 -11.68 3.19
CA VAL A 96 17.49 -10.88 4.41
C VAL A 96 16.86 -11.70 5.52
N LYS A 97 17.48 -11.70 6.69
CA LYS A 97 16.88 -12.21 7.92
C LYS A 97 16.54 -11.01 8.80
N TYR A 98 15.27 -10.86 9.12
CA TYR A 98 14.80 -9.83 10.05
C TYR A 98 15.15 -10.23 11.48
N GLU A 99 15.69 -9.27 12.23
CA GLU A 99 16.18 -9.44 13.60
C GLU A 99 15.29 -8.74 14.62
N ASP A 100 14.76 -7.58 14.25
CA ASP A 100 13.79 -6.84 15.05
C ASP A 100 12.90 -5.96 14.14
N ILE A 101 11.65 -5.76 14.55
CA ILE A 101 10.71 -4.83 13.90
C ILE A 101 9.93 -4.10 14.98
N GLU A 102 10.18 -2.80 15.08
CA GLU A 102 9.48 -1.90 15.99
C GLU A 102 8.63 -0.89 15.22
N CYS A 103 7.46 -0.56 15.78
CA CYS A 103 6.62 0.53 15.33
C CYS A 103 6.35 1.45 16.52
N ILE A 104 6.75 2.70 16.39
CA ILE A 104 6.66 3.72 17.45
C ILE A 104 5.67 4.78 16.99
N GLU A 105 4.68 5.07 17.82
CA GLU A 105 3.75 6.19 17.63
C GLU A 105 4.03 7.23 18.72
N HIS A 106 4.55 8.38 18.30
CA HIS A 106 4.77 9.56 19.13
C HIS A 106 3.45 10.30 19.30
N LEU A 107 3.01 10.43 20.55
CA LEU A 107 1.67 10.90 20.92
C LEU A 107 1.77 11.84 22.13
N ASN A 108 0.64 12.39 22.56
CA ASN A 108 0.54 13.11 23.83
C ASN A 108 -0.61 12.47 24.60
N LEU A 109 -0.30 11.42 25.34
CA LEU A 109 -1.27 10.64 26.10
C LEU A 109 -1.58 11.34 27.41
N LYS A 110 -2.63 12.17 27.40
CA LYS A 110 -3.19 12.78 28.60
C LYS A 110 -4.68 12.56 28.64
N LYS A 111 -5.20 12.22 29.81
CA LYS A 111 -6.63 11.98 30.00
C LYS A 111 -7.47 13.12 29.43
N GLY A 112 -8.42 12.78 28.57
CA GLY A 112 -9.32 13.70 27.87
C GLY A 112 -8.78 14.24 26.54
N GLU A 113 -7.49 14.08 26.23
CA GLU A 113 -6.93 14.52 24.96
C GLU A 113 -7.33 13.61 23.80
N GLU A 114 -7.51 14.22 22.64
CA GLU A 114 -7.67 13.50 21.38
C GLU A 114 -6.30 13.13 20.82
N ILE A 115 -6.16 11.86 20.48
CA ILE A 115 -4.99 11.33 19.79
C ILE A 115 -5.41 10.64 18.50
N LYS A 116 -4.45 10.47 17.60
CA LYS A 116 -4.63 9.65 16.40
C LYS A 116 -3.64 8.50 16.44
N LEU A 117 -4.15 7.28 16.53
CA LEU A 117 -3.35 6.06 16.59
C LEU A 117 -3.67 5.22 15.35
N PHE A 118 -2.66 4.93 14.51
CA PHE A 118 -2.77 4.15 13.26
C PHE A 118 -4.01 4.49 12.39
N ASN A 119 -4.27 5.78 12.20
CA ASN A 119 -5.39 6.35 11.40
C ASN A 119 -6.78 6.33 12.03
N ARG A 120 -6.92 6.02 13.32
CA ARG A 120 -8.18 6.21 14.06
C ARG A 120 -8.00 7.26 15.15
N SER A 121 -9.02 8.08 15.34
CA SER A 121 -9.04 9.07 16.42
C SER A 121 -9.61 8.46 17.68
N TYR A 122 -8.93 8.69 18.79
CA TYR A 122 -9.33 8.23 20.12
C TYR A 122 -9.27 9.39 21.10
N ILE A 123 -10.07 9.31 22.16
CA ILE A 123 -9.91 10.10 23.38
C ILE A 123 -9.22 9.23 24.41
N VAL A 124 -8.19 9.75 25.06
CA VAL A 124 -7.50 9.03 26.15
C VAL A 124 -8.42 9.01 27.38
N ASP A 125 -8.87 7.84 27.78
CA ASP A 125 -9.74 7.67 28.95
C ASP A 125 -8.95 7.59 30.25
N ASP A 126 -7.87 6.81 30.21
CA ASP A 126 -6.99 6.60 31.35
C ASP A 126 -5.60 6.22 30.88
N ILE A 127 -4.59 6.60 31.67
CA ILE A 127 -3.21 6.25 31.45
C ILE A 127 -2.53 5.97 32.79
N SER A 128 -1.69 4.94 32.79
CA SER A 128 -0.82 4.53 33.88
C SER A 128 0.56 4.19 33.33
N SER A 129 1.48 3.74 34.18
CA SER A 129 2.87 3.48 33.80
C SER A 129 3.06 2.34 32.79
N ASP A 130 2.11 1.41 32.66
CA ASP A 130 2.23 0.23 31.79
C ASP A 130 0.98 0.01 30.91
N GLU A 131 0.04 0.96 30.92
CA GLU A 131 -1.28 0.78 30.29
C GLU A 131 -1.94 2.10 29.91
N VAL A 132 -2.60 2.11 28.76
CA VAL A 132 -3.49 3.19 28.30
C VAL A 132 -4.82 2.62 27.80
N ILE A 133 -5.90 3.31 28.17
CA ILE A 133 -7.27 3.02 27.73
C ILE A 133 -7.71 4.14 26.80
N LEU A 134 -8.08 3.77 25.57
CA LEU A 134 -8.45 4.69 24.50
C LEU A 134 -9.89 4.45 24.09
N LYS A 135 -10.71 5.51 24.07
CA LYS A 135 -12.10 5.46 23.61
C LYS A 135 -12.16 5.98 22.19
N GLU A 136 -12.72 5.21 21.26
CA GLU A 136 -12.92 5.69 19.89
C GLU A 136 -13.67 7.03 19.91
N LYS A 137 -13.17 8.03 19.20
CA LYS A 137 -13.80 9.37 19.18
C LYS A 137 -15.10 9.35 18.38
N ASP A 138 -15.02 8.76 17.18
CA ASP A 138 -16.11 8.73 16.23
C ASP A 138 -16.77 7.35 16.26
N GLY A 139 -17.64 7.12 17.24
CA GLY A 139 -18.43 5.89 17.33
C GLY A 139 -19.27 5.63 16.07
N LYS A 140 -19.60 4.36 15.84
CA LYS A 140 -20.37 3.89 14.69
C LYS A 140 -21.87 4.02 14.95
N GLU A 141 -22.61 4.59 14.00
CA GLU A 141 -24.07 4.58 14.07
C GLU A 141 -24.63 3.18 13.80
N VAL A 142 -25.57 2.75 14.63
CA VAL A 142 -26.30 1.48 14.49
C VAL A 142 -27.79 1.75 14.61
N ILE A 143 -28.56 1.25 13.65
CA ILE A 143 -30.02 1.36 13.62
C ILE A 143 -30.61 -0.04 13.78
N THR A 144 -31.54 -0.21 14.72
CA THR A 144 -32.21 -1.49 14.96
C THR A 144 -33.65 -1.31 15.42
N ASN A 145 -34.45 -2.36 15.31
CA ASN A 145 -35.81 -2.39 15.87
C ASN A 145 -35.85 -3.03 17.27
N GLU A 146 -34.86 -3.85 17.63
CA GLU A 146 -34.88 -4.63 18.86
C GLU A 146 -33.48 -4.94 19.41
N SER A 147 -32.52 -5.28 18.55
CA SER A 147 -31.19 -5.69 18.99
C SER A 147 -30.14 -5.49 17.90
N PHE A 148 -28.90 -5.34 18.31
CA PHE A 148 -27.78 -5.31 17.38
C PHE A 148 -26.61 -6.12 17.91
N THR A 149 -25.70 -6.45 17.00
CA THR A 149 -24.41 -7.04 17.34
C THR A 149 -23.30 -6.09 16.95
N TYR A 150 -22.26 -6.04 17.79
CA TYR A 150 -21.06 -5.27 17.54
C TYR A 150 -19.89 -6.02 18.16
N ASP A 151 -18.90 -6.38 17.35
CA ASP A 151 -17.86 -7.35 17.69
C ASP A 151 -18.44 -8.64 18.31
N ASN A 152 -18.07 -8.98 19.54
CA ASN A 152 -18.61 -10.13 20.26
C ASN A 152 -19.74 -9.78 21.24
N TYR A 153 -20.29 -8.56 21.15
CA TYR A 153 -21.42 -8.10 21.93
C TYR A 153 -22.74 -8.26 21.18
N LYS A 154 -23.79 -8.59 21.93
CA LYS A 154 -25.18 -8.46 21.52
C LYS A 154 -25.89 -7.53 22.51
N VAL A 155 -26.49 -6.47 22.00
CA VAL A 155 -27.27 -5.50 22.77
C VAL A 155 -28.73 -5.65 22.37
N VAL A 156 -29.61 -5.87 23.35
CA VAL A 156 -31.05 -6.07 23.15
C VAL A 156 -31.80 -4.98 23.90
N VAL A 157 -32.67 -4.24 23.23
CA VAL A 157 -33.56 -3.27 23.86
C VAL A 157 -34.71 -4.04 24.49
N ASP A 158 -34.76 -4.03 25.82
CA ASP A 158 -35.80 -4.72 26.58
C ASP A 158 -36.99 -3.79 26.85
N LEU A 159 -36.72 -2.54 27.26
CA LEU A 159 -37.76 -1.56 27.58
C LEU A 159 -37.44 -0.19 27.00
N VAL A 160 -38.48 0.56 26.65
CA VAL A 160 -38.41 1.99 26.29
C VAL A 160 -39.41 2.77 27.13
N SER A 161 -39.01 3.94 27.63
CA SER A 161 -39.88 4.84 28.39
C SER A 161 -40.97 5.43 27.49
N ALA A 162 -42.09 5.83 28.08
CA ALA A 162 -43.23 6.38 27.34
C ALA A 162 -42.90 7.68 26.58
N ASP A 163 -41.97 8.48 27.10
CA ASP A 163 -41.46 9.70 26.47
C ASP A 163 -40.32 9.43 25.47
N LEU A 164 -39.95 8.17 25.26
CA LEU A 164 -38.88 7.70 24.39
C LEU A 164 -37.48 8.25 24.74
N ASN A 165 -37.29 8.85 25.92
CA ASN A 165 -36.00 9.42 26.32
C ASN A 165 -35.09 8.45 27.06
N MET A 166 -35.58 7.27 27.47
CA MET A 166 -34.80 6.30 28.21
C MET A 166 -35.10 4.89 27.71
N ILE A 167 -34.06 4.07 27.68
CA ILE A 167 -34.16 2.64 27.36
C ILE A 167 -33.52 1.81 28.47
N VAL A 168 -33.96 0.56 28.57
CA VAL A 168 -33.26 -0.51 29.29
C VAL A 168 -32.76 -1.49 28.25
N VAL A 169 -31.47 -1.80 28.30
CA VAL A 169 -30.86 -2.76 27.36
C VAL A 169 -30.27 -3.92 28.13
N ASP A 170 -30.41 -5.13 27.61
CA ASP A 170 -29.67 -6.31 28.04
C ASP A 170 -28.43 -6.45 27.14
N ILE A 171 -27.27 -6.63 27.75
CA ILE A 171 -25.99 -6.69 27.04
C ILE A 171 -25.34 -8.03 27.31
N TYR A 172 -25.01 -8.73 26.23
CA TYR A 172 -24.36 -10.03 26.24
C TYR A 172 -23.00 -9.95 25.57
N LYS A 173 -21.98 -10.64 26.11
CA LYS A 173 -20.66 -10.84 25.49
C LYS A 173 -20.39 -12.33 25.35
N ASP A 174 -20.07 -12.79 24.14
CA ASP A 174 -19.90 -14.21 23.82
C ASP A 174 -21.10 -15.07 24.28
N GLY A 175 -22.32 -14.52 24.16
CA GLY A 175 -23.57 -15.18 24.57
C GLY A 175 -23.85 -15.21 26.08
N ARG A 176 -23.00 -14.59 26.91
CA ARG A 176 -23.22 -14.47 28.37
C ARG A 176 -23.72 -13.09 28.72
N ASP A 177 -24.74 -13.01 29.57
CA ASP A 177 -25.23 -11.74 30.12
C ASP A 177 -24.13 -11.07 30.95
N ILE A 178 -23.86 -9.80 30.65
CA ILE A 178 -22.85 -9.00 31.38
C ILE A 178 -23.45 -7.77 32.03
N ASP A 179 -24.54 -7.23 31.48
CA ASP A 179 -25.06 -5.95 31.91
C ASP A 179 -26.51 -5.67 31.54
N ARG A 180 -27.15 -4.82 32.35
CA ARG A 180 -28.53 -4.36 32.12
C ARG A 180 -28.74 -2.88 32.47
N PRO A 181 -28.09 -1.94 31.76
CA PRO A 181 -28.15 -0.53 32.11
C PRO A 181 -29.45 0.14 31.69
N LYS A 182 -29.74 1.26 32.37
CA LYS A 182 -30.70 2.26 31.92
C LYS A 182 -29.92 3.38 31.24
N ILE A 183 -30.22 3.66 29.98
CA ILE A 183 -29.49 4.64 29.18
C ILE A 183 -30.46 5.76 28.79
N LYS A 184 -30.14 7.01 29.13
CA LYS A 184 -30.91 8.16 28.64
C LYS A 184 -30.40 8.60 27.28
N LYS A 185 -31.29 9.26 26.54
CA LYS A 185 -30.99 9.81 25.23
C LYS A 185 -29.84 10.83 25.33
N GLY A 186 -28.80 10.63 24.54
CA GLY A 186 -27.56 11.42 24.55
C GLY A 186 -26.59 11.14 25.70
N GLU A 187 -26.90 10.19 26.59
CA GLU A 187 -25.94 9.72 27.60
C GLU A 187 -25.13 8.54 27.06
N LEU A 188 -23.80 8.64 27.17
CA LEU A 188 -22.88 7.58 26.81
C LEU A 188 -22.70 6.62 28.00
N TYR A 189 -23.03 5.36 27.78
CA TYR A 189 -22.85 4.27 28.74
C TYR A 189 -21.67 3.39 28.33
N TYR A 190 -20.79 3.03 29.27
CA TYR A 190 -19.78 1.99 29.05
C TYR A 190 -20.19 0.71 29.76
N THR A 191 -20.05 -0.43 29.09
CA THR A 191 -20.25 -1.75 29.69
C THR A 191 -19.38 -1.93 30.93
N LYS A 192 -19.79 -2.79 31.86
CA LYS A 192 -19.03 -3.07 33.09
C LYS A 192 -17.56 -3.48 32.87
N ASP A 193 -17.27 -4.13 31.75
CA ASP A 193 -15.90 -4.50 31.38
C ASP A 193 -15.12 -3.36 30.70
N GLY A 194 -15.78 -2.25 30.36
CA GLY A 194 -15.20 -1.03 29.81
C GLY A 194 -14.93 -1.09 28.30
N ASP A 195 -15.13 -2.23 27.66
CA ASP A 195 -14.72 -2.53 26.29
C ASP A 195 -15.69 -1.95 25.22
N LEU A 196 -16.95 -1.69 25.58
CA LEU A 196 -17.98 -1.17 24.68
C LEU A 196 -18.67 0.07 25.26
N GLY A 197 -18.64 1.18 24.51
CA GLY A 197 -19.46 2.36 24.74
C GLY A 197 -20.75 2.32 23.90
N ILE A 198 -21.88 2.71 24.49
CA ILE A 198 -23.20 2.75 23.86
C ILE A 198 -23.85 4.09 24.20
N GLU A 199 -24.15 4.89 23.19
CA GLU A 199 -24.95 6.11 23.31
C GLU A 199 -26.31 5.89 22.62
N TYR A 200 -27.39 6.10 23.36
CA TYR A 200 -28.74 6.06 22.81
C TYR A 200 -29.06 7.40 22.14
N ILE A 201 -29.16 7.42 20.81
CA ILE A 201 -29.31 8.67 20.04
C ILE A 201 -30.77 9.03 19.83
N ASN A 202 -31.60 8.08 19.37
CA ASN A 202 -32.99 8.37 19.04
C ASN A 202 -33.87 7.12 18.99
N CYS A 203 -35.18 7.29 19.17
CA CYS A 203 -36.18 6.28 18.86
C CYS A 203 -37.32 6.90 18.06
N THR A 204 -37.66 6.29 16.94
CA THR A 204 -38.83 6.65 16.13
C THR A 204 -39.87 5.55 16.25
N LYS A 205 -41.12 5.93 16.52
CA LYS A 205 -42.26 5.02 16.53
C LYS A 205 -42.95 5.04 15.17
N GLU A 206 -42.95 3.90 14.49
CA GLU A 206 -43.66 3.70 13.23
C GLU A 206 -44.80 2.69 13.47
N GLY A 207 -46.01 3.20 13.70
CA GLY A 207 -47.16 2.36 14.05
C GLY A 207 -46.97 1.62 15.39
N LYS A 208 -46.88 0.29 15.33
CA LYS A 208 -46.62 -0.58 16.49
C LYS A 208 -45.14 -0.93 16.67
N SER A 209 -44.28 -0.57 15.72
CA SER A 209 -42.83 -0.84 15.77
C SER A 209 -42.05 0.37 16.26
N TYR A 210 -40.91 0.09 16.91
CA TYR A 210 -39.91 1.06 17.29
C TYR A 210 -38.68 0.88 16.42
N LYS A 211 -37.99 1.99 16.15
CA LYS A 211 -36.72 2.02 15.46
C LYS A 211 -35.76 2.86 16.27
N PHE A 212 -34.75 2.23 16.82
CA PHE A 212 -33.73 2.81 17.69
C PHE A 212 -32.46 3.12 16.90
N THR A 213 -31.87 4.27 17.19
CA THR A 213 -30.57 4.69 16.70
C THR A 213 -29.62 4.78 17.88
N PHE A 214 -28.46 4.14 17.73
CA PHE A 214 -27.37 4.11 18.69
C PHE A 214 -26.11 4.64 18.03
N LYS A 215 -25.19 5.15 18.86
CA LYS A 215 -23.78 5.30 18.49
C LYS A 215 -22.96 4.39 19.40
N VAL A 216 -22.17 3.50 18.82
CA VAL A 216 -21.37 2.52 19.57
C VAL A 216 -19.88 2.81 19.41
N PHE A 217 -19.13 2.69 20.49
CA PHE A 217 -17.75 3.09 20.58
C PHE A 217 -16.92 1.91 21.06
N SER A 218 -15.88 1.54 20.33
CA SER A 218 -14.91 0.57 20.83
C SER A 218 -13.98 1.23 21.85
N THR A 219 -13.65 0.52 22.92
CA THR A 219 -12.51 0.86 23.77
C THR A 219 -11.32 0.00 23.36
N LEU A 220 -10.15 0.64 23.23
CA LEU A 220 -8.88 -0.01 22.95
C LEU A 220 -8.01 0.07 24.19
N LYS A 221 -7.74 -1.07 24.80
CA LYS A 221 -6.84 -1.20 25.96
C LYS A 221 -5.48 -1.69 25.49
N LEU A 222 -4.45 -0.90 25.74
CA LEU A 222 -3.06 -1.21 25.39
C LEU A 222 -2.29 -1.38 26.69
N LYS A 223 -1.72 -2.56 26.92
CA LYS A 223 -0.97 -2.89 28.13
C LYS A 223 0.36 -3.52 27.74
N GLU A 224 1.44 -3.08 28.36
CA GLU A 224 2.77 -3.64 28.15
C GLU A 224 2.77 -5.17 28.34
N GLY A 225 3.49 -5.85 27.45
CA GLY A 225 3.57 -7.30 27.40
C GLY A 225 2.33 -7.99 26.84
N GLN A 226 1.24 -7.27 26.53
CA GLN A 226 0.05 -7.86 25.92
C GLN A 226 0.07 -7.76 24.38
N PRO A 227 -0.58 -8.70 23.68
CA PRO A 227 -0.86 -8.56 22.26
C PRO A 227 -1.50 -7.22 21.91
N TYR A 228 -1.03 -6.60 20.84
CA TYR A 228 -1.68 -5.40 20.32
C TYR A 228 -3.08 -5.75 19.78
N PRO A 229 -4.18 -5.15 20.27
CA PRO A 229 -5.53 -5.62 19.94
C PRO A 229 -5.93 -5.45 18.47
N LEU A 230 -5.38 -4.44 17.78
CA LEU A 230 -5.71 -4.21 16.36
C LEU A 230 -4.87 -5.07 15.39
N ASP A 231 -3.76 -5.63 15.85
CA ASP A 231 -2.92 -6.54 15.05
C ASP A 231 -2.13 -7.48 15.97
N SER A 232 -2.61 -8.71 16.09
CA SER A 232 -2.07 -9.72 17.00
C SER A 232 -0.64 -10.15 16.68
N ARG A 233 -0.10 -9.77 15.51
CA ARG A 233 1.31 -9.97 15.15
C ARG A 233 2.24 -9.15 16.05
N PHE A 234 1.74 -8.08 16.67
CA PHE A 234 2.50 -7.22 17.56
C PHE A 234 2.21 -7.47 19.03
N ILE A 235 3.20 -7.15 19.87
CA ILE A 235 3.10 -7.00 21.31
C ILE A 235 3.30 -5.52 21.65
N VAL A 236 2.55 -5.01 22.62
CA VAL A 236 2.81 -3.69 23.18
C VAL A 236 4.05 -3.81 24.06
N ARG A 237 5.14 -3.17 23.66
CA ARG A 237 6.39 -3.21 24.43
C ARG A 237 6.46 -2.12 25.46
N GLU A 238 5.96 -0.95 25.13
CA GLU A 238 6.10 0.22 25.97
C GLU A 238 4.89 1.15 25.80
N VAL A 239 4.40 1.68 26.93
CA VAL A 239 3.39 2.72 27.00
C VAL A 239 3.94 3.84 27.88
N ARG A 240 4.22 5.00 27.27
CA ARG A 240 4.64 6.22 27.95
C ARG A 240 3.69 7.36 27.63
N ASP A 241 3.75 8.43 28.43
CA ASP A 241 2.94 9.62 28.23
C ASP A 241 3.12 10.25 26.84
N ASP A 242 4.25 10.03 26.18
CA ASP A 242 4.60 10.60 24.88
C ASP A 242 4.75 9.60 23.74
N GLU A 243 4.69 8.28 24.00
CA GLU A 243 4.84 7.28 22.95
C GLU A 243 4.20 5.93 23.28
N ILE A 244 3.85 5.20 22.22
CA ILE A 244 3.51 3.78 22.28
C ILE A 244 4.46 3.03 21.36
N LYS A 245 5.15 2.01 21.90
CA LYS A 245 6.03 1.12 21.12
C LYS A 245 5.40 -0.26 20.96
N LEU A 246 5.34 -0.72 19.71
CA LEU A 246 4.93 -2.06 19.33
C LEU A 246 6.12 -2.84 18.77
N GLU A 247 6.27 -4.10 19.14
CA GLU A 247 7.28 -5.02 18.57
C GLU A 247 6.60 -6.19 17.88
N TYR A 248 7.15 -6.62 16.76
CA TYR A 248 6.64 -7.75 16.00
C TYR A 248 7.08 -9.09 16.62
N LYS A 249 6.13 -10.00 16.90
CA LYS A 249 6.39 -11.19 17.72
C LYS A 249 7.20 -12.30 17.03
N ASP A 250 6.84 -12.66 15.80
CA ASP A 250 7.38 -13.86 15.12
C ASP A 250 7.97 -13.52 13.76
N LEU A 251 9.27 -13.20 13.77
CA LEU A 251 10.04 -12.85 12.58
C LEU A 251 10.33 -14.06 11.68
N SER A 252 10.27 -15.30 12.21
CA SER A 252 10.62 -16.51 11.47
C SER A 252 9.68 -16.83 10.31
N ARG A 253 8.45 -16.30 10.38
CA ARG A 253 7.42 -16.45 9.34
C ARG A 253 7.57 -15.45 8.20
N ILE A 254 8.38 -14.42 8.38
CA ILE A 254 8.60 -13.40 7.37
C ILE A 254 9.58 -13.96 6.34
N LYS A 255 9.14 -14.05 5.09
CA LYS A 255 9.98 -14.53 3.99
C LYS A 255 10.72 -13.38 3.31
N ASN A 256 9.98 -12.56 2.56
CA ASN A 256 10.57 -11.50 1.74
C ASN A 256 9.89 -10.15 2.00
N GLU A 257 8.57 -10.10 1.88
CA GLU A 257 7.79 -8.88 2.07
C GLU A 257 7.16 -8.84 3.48
N ILE A 258 7.11 -7.64 4.05
CA ILE A 258 6.46 -7.35 5.32
C ILE A 258 5.41 -6.26 5.10
N ASP A 259 4.17 -6.57 5.45
CA ASP A 259 3.08 -5.60 5.52
C ASP A 259 2.92 -5.07 6.96
N LEU A 260 3.29 -3.80 7.14
CA LEU A 260 3.22 -3.07 8.41
C LEU A 260 2.25 -1.90 8.27
N PHE A 261 1.01 -2.09 8.73
CA PHE A 261 -0.07 -1.10 8.65
C PHE A 261 -0.33 -0.64 7.20
N ASN A 262 0.19 0.54 6.86
CA ASN A 262 0.03 1.18 5.56
C ASN A 262 1.31 1.13 4.72
N TYR A 263 2.31 0.36 5.15
CA TYR A 263 3.57 0.11 4.47
C TYR A 263 3.67 -1.35 4.03
N SER A 264 4.22 -1.56 2.83
CA SER A 264 4.77 -2.83 2.38
C SER A 264 6.26 -2.63 2.17
N ILE A 265 7.08 -3.49 2.76
CA ILE A 265 8.54 -3.40 2.77
C ILE A 265 9.10 -4.71 2.25
N ALA A 266 9.93 -4.65 1.20
CA ALA A 266 10.59 -5.83 0.66
C ALA A 266 12.04 -5.51 0.27
N PRO A 267 13.00 -6.42 0.49
CA PRO A 267 14.33 -6.28 -0.06
C PRO A 267 14.25 -6.44 -1.57
N GLU A 268 14.60 -5.38 -2.30
CA GLU A 268 14.63 -5.37 -3.76
C GLU A 268 15.98 -5.92 -4.26
N LYS A 269 17.07 -5.51 -3.60
CA LYS A 269 18.43 -5.92 -3.97
C LYS A 269 19.33 -6.00 -2.75
N ILE A 270 20.17 -7.03 -2.70
CA ILE A 270 21.18 -7.20 -1.66
C ILE A 270 22.54 -6.95 -2.30
N LEU A 271 23.27 -5.99 -1.73
CA LEU A 271 24.61 -5.58 -2.16
C LEU A 271 25.60 -5.78 -1.01
N ASP A 272 26.89 -5.72 -1.34
CA ASP A 272 27.97 -6.00 -0.40
C ASP A 272 27.91 -5.09 0.84
N ASP A 273 27.57 -3.81 0.66
CA ASP A 273 27.56 -2.83 1.74
C ASP A 273 26.15 -2.55 2.31
N TYR A 274 25.09 -2.79 1.54
CA TYR A 274 23.72 -2.45 1.94
C TYR A 274 22.67 -3.32 1.27
N VAL A 275 21.46 -3.31 1.82
CA VAL A 275 20.25 -3.83 1.19
C VAL A 275 19.42 -2.66 0.71
N LEU A 276 19.01 -2.69 -0.55
CA LEU A 276 18.05 -1.74 -1.09
C LEU A 276 16.64 -2.28 -0.85
N PHE A 277 15.85 -1.58 -0.05
CA PHE A 277 14.46 -1.92 0.20
C PHE A 277 13.54 -1.16 -0.75
N LYS A 278 12.57 -1.86 -1.33
CA LYS A 278 11.38 -1.26 -1.91
C LYS A 278 10.36 -1.06 -0.81
N VAL A 279 9.92 0.18 -0.63
CA VAL A 279 8.94 0.57 0.39
C VAL A 279 7.74 1.18 -0.31
N ILE A 280 6.57 0.57 -0.14
CA ILE A 280 5.30 1.02 -0.69
C ILE A 280 4.43 1.55 0.45
N LYS A 281 4.22 2.88 0.50
CA LYS A 281 3.31 3.52 1.43
C LYS A 281 1.96 3.77 0.76
N ARG A 282 0.87 3.38 1.41
CA ARG A 282 -0.50 3.65 0.96
C ARG A 282 -1.19 4.56 1.96
N TYR A 283 -1.93 5.56 1.52
CA TYR A 283 -2.74 6.38 2.41
C TYR A 283 -3.89 7.04 1.67
N SER A 284 -4.90 7.48 2.41
CA SER A 284 -6.00 8.29 1.88
C SER A 284 -6.14 9.54 2.72
N LYS A 285 -6.43 10.67 2.06
CA LYS A 285 -6.74 11.92 2.74
C LYS A 285 -7.89 12.63 2.03
N THR A 286 -8.88 13.04 2.80
CA THR A 286 -10.04 13.79 2.31
C THR A 286 -9.89 15.27 2.65
N TYR A 287 -10.23 16.10 1.68
CA TYR A 287 -10.17 17.55 1.76
C TYR A 287 -11.56 18.11 1.47
N LYS A 288 -12.03 19.01 2.33
CA LYS A 288 -13.20 19.84 2.04
C LYS A 288 -12.74 21.04 1.21
N VAL A 289 -13.30 21.19 0.01
CA VAL A 289 -12.90 22.24 -0.93
C VAL A 289 -13.89 23.40 -0.82
N GLU A 290 -13.41 24.53 -0.29
CA GLU A 290 -14.24 25.74 -0.16
C GLU A 290 -14.12 26.65 -1.39
N ASN A 291 -12.90 26.96 -1.81
CA ASN A 291 -12.60 27.72 -3.03
C ASN A 291 -11.52 27.00 -3.84
N GLU A 292 -10.27 27.11 -3.43
CA GLU A 292 -9.14 26.37 -3.99
C GLU A 292 -8.48 25.53 -2.90
N CYS A 293 -8.01 24.34 -3.26
CA CYS A 293 -7.36 23.44 -2.31
C CYS A 293 -6.19 22.73 -2.99
N TYR A 294 -4.98 22.88 -2.43
CA TYR A 294 -3.83 22.10 -2.85
C TYR A 294 -3.87 20.73 -2.19
N LEU A 295 -3.96 19.68 -3.00
CA LEU A 295 -4.09 18.29 -2.52
C LEU A 295 -2.74 17.58 -2.39
N GLY A 296 -1.65 18.21 -2.85
CA GLY A 296 -0.31 17.63 -2.91
C GLY A 296 0.08 17.15 -4.31
N SER A 297 1.38 16.95 -4.54
CA SER A 297 1.92 16.41 -5.81
C SER A 297 1.52 17.21 -7.06
N GLY A 298 1.34 18.53 -6.94
CA GLY A 298 0.89 19.39 -8.04
C GLY A 298 -0.59 19.22 -8.44
N ILE A 299 -1.40 18.60 -7.58
CA ILE A 299 -2.85 18.44 -7.77
C ILE A 299 -3.59 19.56 -7.04
N TYR A 300 -4.51 20.21 -7.73
CA TYR A 300 -5.33 21.29 -7.19
C TYR A 300 -6.82 20.98 -7.40
N ALA A 301 -7.64 21.24 -6.40
CA ALA A 301 -9.09 21.27 -6.54
C ALA A 301 -9.58 22.72 -6.56
N LEU A 302 -10.58 23.00 -7.38
CA LEU A 302 -11.25 24.29 -7.48
C LEU A 302 -12.76 24.07 -7.40
N LYS A 303 -13.42 24.78 -6.49
CA LYS A 303 -14.87 24.86 -6.38
C LYS A 303 -15.37 26.07 -7.16
N SER A 304 -16.34 25.85 -8.04
CA SER A 304 -17.02 26.87 -8.83
C SER A 304 -18.53 26.66 -8.72
N GLY A 305 -19.19 27.45 -7.86
CA GLY A 305 -20.57 27.19 -7.44
C GLY A 305 -20.66 25.87 -6.68
N ASP A 306 -21.60 25.00 -7.07
CA ASP A 306 -21.83 23.69 -6.44
C ASP A 306 -20.97 22.55 -7.03
N LYS A 307 -19.95 22.90 -7.81
CA LYS A 307 -19.12 21.93 -8.52
C LYS A 307 -17.66 22.03 -8.11
N VAL A 308 -17.08 20.89 -7.75
CA VAL A 308 -15.64 20.75 -7.54
C VAL A 308 -15.00 20.07 -8.76
N ASP A 309 -13.97 20.71 -9.30
CA ASP A 309 -13.14 20.20 -10.37
C ASP A 309 -11.69 20.02 -9.88
N VAL A 310 -11.04 18.93 -10.28
CA VAL A 310 -9.66 18.60 -9.87
C VAL A 310 -8.74 18.66 -11.08
N TYR A 311 -7.55 19.23 -10.91
CA TYR A 311 -6.57 19.49 -11.96
C TYR A 311 -5.20 18.95 -11.59
N TYR A 312 -4.49 18.41 -12.58
CA TYR A 312 -3.09 18.02 -12.49
C TYR A 312 -2.36 18.41 -13.77
N LYS A 313 -1.23 19.13 -13.64
CA LYS A 313 -0.46 19.68 -14.79
C LYS A 313 -1.33 20.46 -15.78
N GLY A 314 -2.27 21.26 -15.27
CA GLY A 314 -3.19 22.07 -16.08
C GLY A 314 -4.34 21.30 -16.75
N ARG A 315 -4.38 19.97 -16.63
CA ARG A 315 -5.46 19.12 -17.17
C ARG A 315 -6.47 18.78 -16.09
N LYS A 316 -7.76 18.92 -16.41
CA LYS A 316 -8.86 18.45 -15.57
C LYS A 316 -8.89 16.92 -15.50
N LEU A 317 -8.98 16.38 -14.30
CA LEU A 317 -9.10 14.96 -14.00
C LEU A 317 -10.57 14.54 -13.95
N LYS A 318 -10.86 13.30 -14.35
CA LYS A 318 -12.16 12.64 -14.13
C LYS A 318 -12.24 12.07 -12.72
N ASN A 319 -13.46 11.88 -12.23
CA ASN A 319 -13.67 11.16 -10.97
C ASN A 319 -13.13 9.73 -11.07
N LYS A 320 -12.43 9.26 -10.04
CA LYS A 320 -11.69 7.97 -10.00
C LYS A 320 -10.58 7.85 -11.04
N GLU A 321 -10.11 8.97 -11.58
CA GLU A 321 -8.97 8.94 -12.48
C GLU A 321 -7.68 8.75 -11.68
N LYS A 322 -6.93 7.71 -12.05
CA LYS A 322 -5.61 7.42 -11.50
C LYS A 322 -4.52 8.04 -12.37
N ILE A 323 -3.63 8.78 -11.74
CA ILE A 323 -2.44 9.36 -12.34
C ILE A 323 -1.18 8.72 -11.75
N TYR A 324 -0.15 8.58 -12.57
CA TYR A 324 1.18 8.12 -12.16
C TYR A 324 2.13 9.33 -12.11
N LEU A 325 2.79 9.54 -10.98
CA LEU A 325 3.76 10.62 -10.84
C LEU A 325 4.96 10.34 -11.75
N GLY A 326 5.52 11.39 -12.37
CA GLY A 326 6.56 11.23 -13.39
C GLY A 326 6.04 10.91 -14.81
N SER A 327 4.78 10.45 -14.96
CA SER A 327 4.19 10.28 -16.29
C SER A 327 3.94 11.61 -17.00
N SER A 328 4.23 11.66 -18.29
CA SER A 328 3.96 12.79 -19.19
C SER A 328 3.49 12.28 -20.55
N GLU A 329 2.55 12.99 -21.17
CA GLU A 329 2.28 12.79 -22.60
C GLU A 329 3.46 13.38 -23.37
N ILE A 330 4.31 12.52 -23.93
CA ILE A 330 5.50 12.94 -24.67
C ILE A 330 5.05 13.49 -26.02
N VAL A 331 5.15 14.80 -26.19
CA VAL A 331 4.94 15.48 -27.48
C VAL A 331 6.27 16.12 -27.89
N GLY A 332 6.97 15.49 -28.84
CA GLY A 332 8.05 16.13 -29.59
C GLY A 332 9.48 16.08 -29.00
N SER A 333 9.73 15.55 -27.79
CA SER A 333 11.09 15.38 -27.28
C SER A 333 11.74 14.06 -27.75
N ASN A 334 13.03 14.09 -28.06
CA ASN A 334 13.79 12.89 -28.42
C ASN A 334 14.15 12.11 -27.14
N ILE A 335 13.18 11.34 -26.67
CA ILE A 335 13.26 10.50 -25.47
C ILE A 335 14.53 9.64 -25.41
N LEU A 336 15.10 9.24 -26.56
CA LEU A 336 16.30 8.42 -26.60
C LEU A 336 17.54 9.14 -26.06
N LYS A 337 17.54 10.47 -26.01
CA LYS A 337 18.64 11.27 -25.44
C LYS A 337 18.56 11.41 -23.92
N GLU A 338 17.47 10.97 -23.31
CA GLU A 338 17.31 11.04 -21.85
C GLU A 338 18.32 10.11 -21.17
N ASN A 339 18.95 10.59 -20.12
CA ASN A 339 19.93 9.82 -19.34
C ASN A 339 19.23 8.89 -18.32
N ARG A 340 18.28 8.08 -18.82
CA ARG A 340 17.48 7.12 -18.07
C ARG A 340 17.27 5.86 -18.89
N ASP A 341 16.95 4.76 -18.22
CA ASP A 341 16.50 3.56 -18.90
C ASP A 341 15.14 3.81 -19.57
N ILE A 342 14.92 3.23 -20.74
CA ILE A 342 13.69 3.40 -21.53
C ILE A 342 13.05 2.04 -21.70
N VAL A 343 11.75 1.92 -21.43
CA VAL A 343 10.98 0.70 -21.65
C VAL A 343 9.98 0.95 -22.77
N LEU A 344 10.17 0.27 -23.89
CA LEU A 344 9.28 0.30 -25.05
C LEU A 344 8.36 -0.92 -25.01
N ILE A 345 7.05 -0.67 -24.99
CA ILE A 345 6.04 -1.73 -24.95
C ILE A 345 5.33 -1.82 -26.30
N GLY A 346 5.12 -3.05 -26.76
CA GLY A 346 4.52 -3.37 -28.05
C GLY A 346 5.52 -3.44 -29.20
N GLY A 347 5.16 -4.13 -30.27
CA GLY A 347 6.00 -4.32 -31.46
C GLY A 347 6.14 -3.07 -32.35
N PRO A 348 7.02 -3.10 -33.37
CA PRO A 348 7.31 -1.96 -34.25
C PRO A 348 6.09 -1.50 -35.08
N THR A 349 5.09 -2.37 -35.28
CA THR A 349 3.80 -2.02 -35.89
C THR A 349 3.10 -0.89 -35.13
N VAL A 350 3.14 -0.94 -33.80
CA VAL A 350 2.37 -0.05 -32.91
C VAL A 350 3.23 0.96 -32.16
N ASN A 351 4.50 0.65 -31.89
CA ASN A 351 5.44 1.52 -31.19
C ASN A 351 6.39 2.22 -32.18
N LYS A 352 6.18 3.53 -32.37
CA LYS A 352 6.91 4.33 -33.37
C LYS A 352 8.42 4.38 -33.09
N ILE A 353 8.83 4.49 -31.83
CA ILE A 353 10.26 4.56 -31.46
C ILE A 353 10.93 3.21 -31.74
N LEU A 354 10.26 2.11 -31.41
CA LEU A 354 10.79 0.78 -31.71
C LEU A 354 11.00 0.58 -33.22
N ARG A 355 10.06 1.05 -34.04
CA ARG A 355 10.18 1.04 -35.51
C ARG A 355 11.35 1.89 -36.03
N GLU A 356 11.67 3.01 -35.37
CA GLU A 356 12.83 3.84 -35.73
C GLU A 356 14.15 3.15 -35.35
N LEU A 357 14.20 2.45 -34.21
CA LEU A 357 15.36 1.63 -33.81
C LEU A 357 15.59 0.45 -34.77
N GLU A 358 14.51 -0.15 -35.27
CA GLU A 358 14.58 -1.19 -36.30
C GLU A 358 15.11 -0.65 -37.63
N LYS A 359 14.53 0.45 -38.14
CA LYS A 359 14.95 1.07 -39.40
C LYS A 359 16.39 1.57 -39.39
N SER A 360 16.89 2.01 -38.23
CA SER A 360 18.27 2.45 -38.07
C SER A 360 19.27 1.30 -37.87
N GLY A 361 18.81 0.05 -37.81
CA GLY A 361 19.67 -1.13 -37.63
C GLY A 361 20.18 -1.32 -36.19
N VAL A 362 19.71 -0.51 -35.24
CA VAL A 362 20.05 -0.66 -33.82
C VAL A 362 19.38 -1.91 -33.25
N LEU A 363 18.10 -2.12 -33.58
CA LEU A 363 17.41 -3.36 -33.27
C LEU A 363 17.72 -4.41 -34.34
N LYS A 364 18.47 -5.44 -33.98
CA LYS A 364 18.85 -6.54 -34.89
C LYS A 364 17.80 -7.64 -35.00
N ILE A 365 16.86 -7.72 -34.05
CA ILE A 365 15.81 -8.74 -34.01
C ILE A 365 14.55 -8.16 -34.61
N ASN A 366 14.07 -8.74 -35.71
CA ASN A 366 12.83 -8.35 -36.34
C ASN A 366 11.65 -8.95 -35.58
N ILE A 367 10.85 -8.10 -34.92
CA ILE A 367 9.68 -8.49 -34.15
C ILE A 367 8.45 -8.28 -35.03
N THR A 368 7.70 -9.34 -35.29
CA THR A 368 6.57 -9.32 -36.22
C THR A 368 5.30 -9.88 -35.58
N ASP A 369 4.18 -9.80 -36.29
CA ASP A 369 2.93 -10.44 -35.89
C ASP A 369 3.01 -11.99 -35.89
N SER A 370 4.13 -12.57 -36.33
CA SER A 370 4.39 -14.02 -36.36
C SER A 370 5.60 -14.49 -35.53
N TYR A 371 6.56 -13.61 -35.21
CA TYR A 371 7.73 -13.90 -34.36
C TYR A 371 7.74 -12.99 -33.12
N PRO A 372 7.90 -13.49 -31.88
CA PRO A 372 8.41 -14.82 -31.47
C PRO A 372 7.41 -15.99 -31.55
N GLY A 373 6.15 -15.74 -31.91
CA GLY A 373 5.12 -16.76 -32.06
C GLY A 373 3.87 -16.46 -31.24
N LYS A 374 2.82 -17.25 -31.49
CA LYS A 374 1.54 -17.12 -30.78
C LYS A 374 1.74 -17.22 -29.27
N ARG A 375 1.19 -16.25 -28.52
CA ARG A 375 1.31 -16.12 -27.05
C ARG A 375 2.74 -16.01 -26.53
N LYS A 376 3.72 -15.79 -27.40
CA LYS A 376 5.13 -15.62 -27.03
C LYS A 376 5.52 -14.15 -27.04
N GLY A 377 6.37 -13.81 -26.09
CA GLY A 377 6.91 -12.48 -25.88
C GLY A 377 8.43 -12.50 -25.84
N LEU A 378 9.01 -11.36 -26.16
CA LEU A 378 10.43 -11.06 -26.01
C LEU A 378 10.61 -9.96 -24.97
N ILE A 379 11.65 -10.13 -24.16
CA ILE A 379 12.28 -9.06 -23.39
C ILE A 379 13.67 -8.89 -23.96
N LEU A 380 13.95 -7.73 -24.55
CA LEU A 380 15.27 -7.40 -25.08
C LEU A 380 15.86 -6.25 -24.29
N LYS A 381 17.15 -6.31 -23.98
CA LYS A 381 17.93 -5.21 -23.42
C LYS A 381 18.99 -4.79 -24.42
N LEU A 382 18.97 -3.52 -24.78
CA LEU A 382 19.93 -2.89 -25.68
C LEU A 382 20.63 -1.75 -24.95
N LYS A 383 21.91 -1.52 -25.23
CA LYS A 383 22.56 -0.27 -24.82
C LYS A 383 21.95 0.87 -25.63
N ASN A 384 21.54 1.96 -24.98
CA ASN A 384 21.07 3.13 -25.70
C ASN A 384 22.26 3.79 -26.43
N PRO A 385 22.25 3.91 -27.77
CA PRO A 385 23.36 4.56 -28.48
C PRO A 385 23.38 6.08 -28.30
N TYR A 386 22.33 6.67 -27.72
CA TYR A 386 22.16 8.11 -27.57
C TYR A 386 22.28 8.60 -26.12
N SER A 387 22.42 7.70 -25.13
CA SER A 387 22.58 8.05 -23.71
C SER A 387 23.26 6.93 -22.91
N ASN A 388 23.52 7.15 -21.61
CA ASN A 388 24.11 6.09 -20.77
C ASN A 388 23.09 5.04 -20.32
N GLY A 389 21.80 5.24 -20.54
CA GLY A 389 20.76 4.28 -20.20
C GLY A 389 20.74 3.05 -21.13
N ASN A 390 19.84 2.12 -20.82
CA ASN A 390 19.50 0.99 -21.66
C ASN A 390 18.08 1.16 -22.23
N ILE A 391 17.82 0.47 -23.34
CA ILE A 391 16.50 0.36 -23.95
C ILE A 391 16.02 -1.06 -23.72
N TYR A 392 14.87 -1.19 -23.07
CA TYR A 392 14.16 -2.43 -22.84
C TYR A 392 12.99 -2.51 -23.80
N ILE A 393 12.86 -3.65 -24.48
CA ILE A 393 11.77 -3.89 -25.41
C ILE A 393 10.95 -5.04 -24.88
N LEU A 394 9.67 -4.77 -24.61
CA LEU A 394 8.68 -5.73 -24.13
C LEU A 394 7.62 -5.89 -25.21
N ALA A 395 7.76 -6.90 -26.06
CA ALA A 395 6.92 -7.08 -27.23
C ALA A 395 6.64 -8.55 -27.51
N GLY A 396 5.41 -8.88 -27.88
CA GLY A 396 5.05 -10.19 -28.41
C GLY A 396 4.41 -10.08 -29.80
N SER A 397 4.22 -11.23 -30.43
CA SER A 397 3.48 -11.32 -31.71
C SER A 397 1.99 -11.05 -31.56
N ASP A 398 1.48 -11.17 -30.33
CA ASP A 398 0.10 -10.86 -29.99
C ASP A 398 0.03 -10.20 -28.59
N ARG A 399 -1.17 -9.76 -28.22
CA ARG A 399 -1.44 -9.10 -26.92
C ARG A 399 -1.02 -9.97 -25.72
N TRP A 400 -1.11 -11.29 -25.83
CA TRP A 400 -0.78 -12.20 -24.73
C TRP A 400 0.72 -12.39 -24.61
N GLY A 401 1.44 -12.40 -25.74
CA GLY A 401 2.89 -12.35 -25.79
C GLY A 401 3.44 -11.09 -25.12
N THR A 402 2.91 -9.91 -25.48
CA THR A 402 3.32 -8.65 -24.82
C THR A 402 2.99 -8.67 -23.32
N MET A 403 1.81 -9.17 -22.93
CA MET A 403 1.44 -9.35 -21.52
C MET A 403 2.43 -10.27 -20.79
N ALA A 404 2.83 -11.39 -21.40
CA ALA A 404 3.83 -12.29 -20.85
C ALA A 404 5.17 -11.59 -20.64
N SER A 405 5.66 -10.83 -21.63
CA SER A 405 6.89 -10.03 -21.50
C SER A 405 6.81 -9.06 -20.32
N VAL A 406 5.70 -8.33 -20.18
CA VAL A 406 5.53 -7.36 -19.09
C VAL A 406 5.53 -8.02 -17.71
N LEU A 407 4.78 -9.13 -17.53
CA LEU A 407 4.76 -9.81 -16.24
C LEU A 407 6.07 -10.52 -15.91
N ALA A 408 6.73 -11.14 -16.90
CA ALA A 408 8.06 -11.72 -16.69
C ALA A 408 9.10 -10.65 -16.37
N PHE A 409 9.00 -9.46 -16.97
CA PHE A 409 9.90 -8.36 -16.66
C PHE A 409 9.84 -7.94 -15.19
N LEU A 410 8.65 -7.97 -14.58
CA LEU A 410 8.46 -7.65 -13.17
C LEU A 410 8.85 -8.77 -12.20
N SER A 411 8.76 -10.03 -12.63
CA SER A 411 8.80 -11.18 -11.70
C SER A 411 9.94 -12.18 -11.93
N LYS A 412 10.55 -12.18 -13.11
CA LYS A 412 11.49 -13.24 -13.54
C LYS A 412 12.73 -12.73 -14.27
N TYR A 413 12.71 -11.51 -14.79
CA TYR A 413 13.82 -10.95 -15.55
C TYR A 413 14.99 -10.61 -14.63
N ASN A 414 16.20 -11.04 -14.99
CA ASN A 414 17.40 -10.90 -14.17
C ASN A 414 18.55 -10.19 -14.92
N GLY A 415 18.19 -9.33 -15.89
CA GLY A 415 19.14 -8.48 -16.59
C GLY A 415 19.74 -9.08 -17.87
N GLU A 416 19.21 -10.21 -18.35
CA GLU A 416 19.63 -10.87 -19.59
C GLU A 416 19.46 -9.95 -20.82
N ASN A 417 20.30 -10.10 -21.85
CA ASN A 417 20.16 -9.30 -23.07
C ASN A 417 18.92 -9.68 -23.89
N LYS A 418 18.49 -10.94 -23.78
CA LYS A 418 17.31 -11.49 -24.45
C LYS A 418 16.69 -12.55 -23.55
N LEU A 419 15.37 -12.49 -23.37
CA LEU A 419 14.57 -13.52 -22.72
C LEU A 419 13.31 -13.76 -23.56
N GLU A 420 13.07 -15.02 -23.90
CA GLU A 420 11.82 -15.46 -24.53
C GLU A 420 10.87 -15.98 -23.46
N VAL A 421 9.60 -15.62 -23.58
CA VAL A 421 8.57 -15.97 -22.61
C VAL A 421 7.27 -16.36 -23.29
N GLU A 422 6.44 -17.13 -22.60
CA GLU A 422 5.16 -17.61 -23.11
C GLU A 422 4.03 -17.43 -22.08
N TRP A 423 2.87 -17.01 -22.57
CA TRP A 423 1.63 -16.96 -21.80
C TRP A 423 0.92 -18.32 -21.78
N ILE A 424 0.85 -18.94 -20.60
CA ILE A 424 0.22 -20.25 -20.39
C ILE A 424 -0.82 -20.14 -19.28
N ASN A 425 -2.10 -20.24 -19.64
CA ASN A 425 -3.23 -20.38 -18.71
C ASN A 425 -3.20 -19.43 -17.50
N GLY A 426 -2.94 -18.14 -17.74
CA GLY A 426 -2.91 -17.13 -16.66
C GLY A 426 -1.54 -16.95 -15.98
N SER A 427 -0.52 -17.68 -16.44
CA SER A 427 0.85 -17.63 -15.92
C SER A 427 1.87 -17.40 -17.03
N VAL A 428 3.08 -17.00 -16.65
CA VAL A 428 4.19 -16.79 -17.59
C VAL A 428 5.27 -17.83 -17.40
N LYS A 429 5.77 -18.40 -18.50
CA LYS A 429 6.89 -19.34 -18.53
C LYS A 429 8.07 -18.73 -19.30
N ILE A 430 9.29 -18.92 -18.81
CA ILE A 430 10.52 -18.65 -19.58
C ILE A 430 10.74 -19.84 -20.53
N THR A 431 11.01 -19.56 -21.80
CA THR A 431 11.16 -20.59 -22.85
C THR A 431 12.56 -20.68 -23.39
#